data_AF-A0A1I2CZB0-F1
#
_entry.id   AF-A0A1I2CZB0-F1
#
_cell.length_a   1.000
_cell.length_b   1.000
_cell.length_c   1.000
_cell.angle_alpha   90.00
_cell.angle_beta   90.00
_cell.angle_gamma   90.00
#
_symmetry.space_group_name_H-M   'P 1'
#
loop_
_entity.id
_entity.type
_entity.pdbx_description
1 polymer ?
#
loop_
_entity_poly.entity_id
_entity_poly.type
_entity_poly.pdbx_seq_one_letter_code
_entity_poly.pdbx_strand_id
1 'polypeptide(L)' 'MRTLACTFLINGVNTKVALRKRGREKRFQVVIKGDVLEYTCTEQNDIQQVSGPELIESALLPHIEWMIRHYFTDTKKEQ' A
#
# COMPACT_ATOMS: atom_id res chain seq x y z
N MET A 1 15.70 3.24 -1.32
CA MET A 1 14.35 2.67 -1.17
C MET A 1 13.37 3.82 -1.02
N ARG A 2 12.28 3.84 -1.78
CA ARG A 2 11.26 4.90 -1.66
C ARG A 2 10.24 4.46 -0.58
N THR A 3 10.00 5.34 0.37
CA THR A 3 8.95 5.23 1.38
C THR A 3 8.00 6.39 1.18
N LEU A 4 6.70 6.11 1.12
CA LEU A 4 5.64 7.10 1.05
C LEU A 4 4.85 7.04 2.35
N ALA A 5 4.47 8.18 2.91
CA ALA A 5 3.55 8.23 4.05
C ALA A 5 2.44 9.22 3.75
N CYS A 6 1.20 8.78 3.92
CA CYS A 6 0.00 9.58 3.73
C CYS A 6 -0.86 9.51 4.99
N THR A 7 -1.66 10.56 5.22
CA THR A 7 -2.68 10.56 6.26
C THR A 7 -4.03 10.70 5.57
N PHE A 8 -4.95 9.80 5.87
CA PHE A 8 -6.30 9.79 5.33
C PHE A 8 -7.30 10.06 6.47
N LEU A 9 -8.32 10.87 6.19
CA LEU A 9 -9.45 11.04 7.09
C LEU A 9 -10.48 9.95 6.77
N ILE A 10 -10.57 8.91 7.59
CA ILE A 10 -11.49 7.79 7.42
C ILE A 10 -12.45 7.77 8.60
N ASN A 11 -13.76 7.83 8.34
CA ASN A 11 -14.78 7.84 9.38
C ASN A 11 -14.55 8.90 10.49
N GLY A 12 -13.99 10.07 10.12
CA GLY A 12 -13.64 11.13 11.06
C GLY A 12 -12.34 10.94 11.85
N VAL A 13 -11.63 9.83 11.62
CA VAL A 13 -10.34 9.52 12.26
C VAL A 13 -9.20 9.71 11.27
N ASN A 14 -8.17 10.46 11.69
CA ASN A 14 -6.94 10.59 10.91
C ASN A 14 -6.11 9.31 11.03
N THR A 15 -6.05 8.55 9.94
CA THR A 15 -5.29 7.31 9.86
C THR A 15 -4.06 7.49 9.00
N LYS A 16 -2.89 7.31 9.62
CA LYS A 16 -1.59 7.34 8.94
C LYS A 16 -1.29 5.99 8.29
N VAL A 17 -0.93 6.02 7.01
CA VAL A 17 -0.54 4.86 6.21
C VAL A 17 0.86 5.11 5.67
N ALA A 18 1.80 4.23 5.99
CA ALA A 18 3.14 4.26 5.42
C ALA A 18 3.34 3.08 4.47
N LEU A 19 3.79 3.36 3.24
CA LEU A 19 3.99 2.40 2.17
C LEU A 19 5.48 2.34 1.80
N ARG A 20 6.03 1.13 1.74
CA ARG A 20 7.42 0.88 1.37
C ARG A 20 7.50 -0.27 0.37
N LYS A 21 8.15 -0.03 -0.78
CA LYS A 21 8.47 -1.12 -1.72
C LYS A 21 9.68 -1.92 -1.23
N ARG A 22 9.52 -3.24 -1.08
CA ARG A 22 10.64 -4.16 -0.85
C ARG A 22 11.32 -4.40 -2.20
N GLY A 23 12.63 -4.19 -2.27
CA GLY A 23 13.33 -4.06 -3.57
C GLY A 23 13.53 -5.35 -4.36
N ARG A 24 13.44 -6.53 -3.71
CA ARG A 24 13.74 -7.83 -4.35
C ARG A 24 12.49 -8.68 -4.62
N GLU A 25 11.45 -8.45 -3.85
CA GLU A 25 10.19 -9.16 -3.94
C GLU A 25 9.21 -8.12 -4.47
N LYS A 26 8.30 -8.45 -5.40
CA LYS A 26 7.27 -7.51 -5.89
C LYS A 26 6.23 -7.18 -4.80
N ARG A 27 6.70 -6.92 -3.58
CA ARG A 27 5.98 -6.77 -2.33
C ARG A 27 6.04 -5.33 -1.85
N PHE A 28 4.93 -4.94 -1.26
CA PHE A 28 4.67 -3.63 -0.71
C PHE A 28 4.35 -3.83 0.77
N GLN A 29 5.20 -3.26 1.62
CA GLN A 29 4.95 -3.22 3.05
C GLN A 29 4.10 -1.99 3.35
N VAL A 30 2.96 -2.21 4.01
CA VAL A 30 2.04 -1.17 4.44
C VAL A 30 2.00 -1.19 5.96
N VAL A 31 2.21 -0.03 6.58
CA VAL A 31 2.16 0.12 8.04
C VAL A 31 1.02 1.06 8.41
N ILE A 32 0.10 0.57 9.23
CA ILE A 32 -1.12 1.29 9.65
C ILE A 32 -1.29 1.08 11.14
N LYS A 33 -1.32 2.15 11.94
CA LYS A 33 -1.49 2.09 13.41
C LYS A 33 -0.55 1.11 14.14
N GLY A 34 0.61 0.79 13.55
CA GLY A 34 1.59 -0.17 14.08
C GLY A 34 1.50 -1.56 13.47
N ASP A 35 0.38 -1.91 12.85
CA ASP A 35 0.22 -3.16 12.12
C ASP A 35 0.99 -3.12 10.81
N VAL A 36 1.61 -4.25 10.46
CA VAL A 36 2.38 -4.44 9.24
C VAL A 36 1.64 -5.43 8.35
N LEU A 37 1.19 -4.93 7.20
CA LEU A 37 0.57 -5.71 6.14
C LEU A 37 1.53 -5.81 4.96
N GLU A 38 1.52 -6.95 4.28
CA GLU A 38 2.25 -7.11 3.02
C GLU A 38 1.27 -7.32 1.88
N TYR A 39 1.47 -6.58 0.80
CA TYR A 39 0.73 -6.69 -0.44
C TYR A 39 1.65 -7.07 -1.59
N THR A 40 1.13 -7.78 -2.58
CA THR A 40 1.80 -8.02 -3.85
C THR A 40 0.94 -7.46 -4.99
N CYS A 41 1.59 -7.12 -6.10
CA CYS A 41 0.90 -6.80 -7.35
C CYS A 41 1.06 -7.97 -8.31
N THR A 42 -0.06 -8.53 -8.79
CA THR A 42 -0.10 -9.63 -9.75
C THR A 42 0.23 -9.16 -11.16
N GLU A 43 0.37 -10.10 -12.11
CA GLU A 43 0.59 -9.76 -13.52
C GLU A 43 -0.61 -9.07 -14.17
N GLN A 44 -1.81 -9.31 -13.63
CA GLN A 44 -3.07 -8.66 -14.01
C GLN A 44 -3.24 -7.26 -13.40
N ASN A 45 -2.24 -6.74 -12.69
CA ASN A 45 -2.30 -5.48 -11.96
C ASN A 45 -3.29 -5.46 -10.77
N ASP A 46 -3.65 -6.65 -10.28
CA ASP A 46 -4.42 -6.81 -9.05
C ASP A 46 -3.51 -6.70 -7.83
N ILE A 47 -4.04 -6.13 -6.75
CA ILE A 47 -3.31 -5.97 -5.50
C ILE A 47 -3.91 -6.95 -4.50
N GLN A 48 -3.06 -7.81 -3.94
CA GLN A 48 -3.48 -8.86 -3.02
C GLN A 48 -2.68 -8.79 -1.74
N GLN A 49 -3.36 -8.90 -0.59
CA GLN A 49 -2.69 -9.05 0.69
C GLN A 49 -2.11 -10.46 0.79
N VAL A 50 -0.84 -10.56 1.16
CA VAL A 50 -0.09 -11.83 1.30
C VAL A 50 0.37 -12.10 2.73
N SER A 51 0.37 -11.09 3.59
CA SER A 51 0.71 -11.23 5.01
C SER A 51 0.14 -10.10 5.87
N GLY A 52 0.13 -10.31 7.19
CA GLY A 52 -0.35 -9.36 8.19
C GLY A 52 -1.81 -9.59 8.62
N PRO A 53 -2.28 -8.80 9.60
CA PRO A 53 -3.66 -8.88 10.08
C PRO A 53 -4.67 -8.44 9.01
N GLU A 54 -5.93 -8.84 9.18
CA GLU A 54 -7.02 -8.34 8.34
C GLU A 54 -7.13 -6.81 8.48
N LEU A 55 -7.33 -6.13 7.34
CA LEU A 55 -7.52 -4.69 7.34
C LEU A 55 -8.91 -4.35 7.93
N ILE A 56 -8.93 -3.98 9.20
CA ILE A 56 -10.15 -3.65 9.95
C ILE A 56 -10.95 -2.52 9.26
N GLU A 57 -10.25 -1.52 8.73
CA GLU A 57 -10.87 -0.40 8.02
C GLU A 57 -10.83 -0.64 6.50
N SER A 58 -11.83 -1.36 5.98
CA SER A 58 -11.96 -1.67 4.55
C SER A 58 -11.96 -0.41 3.66
N ALA A 59 -12.39 0.73 4.17
CA ALA A 59 -12.31 2.03 3.49
C ALA A 59 -10.88 2.49 3.16
N LEU A 60 -9.85 1.95 3.83
CA LEU A 60 -8.45 2.23 3.51
C LEU A 60 -7.94 1.44 2.30
N LEU A 61 -8.57 0.33 1.94
CA LEU A 61 -8.09 -0.55 0.88
C LEU A 61 -7.95 0.19 -0.47
N PRO A 62 -8.96 0.94 -0.96
CA PRO A 62 -8.83 1.69 -2.21
C PRO A 62 -7.69 2.73 -2.19
N HIS A 63 -7.44 3.35 -1.03
CA HIS A 63 -6.36 4.32 -0.86
C HIS A 63 -4.98 3.64 -0.91
N ILE A 64 -4.82 2.49 -0.24
CA ILE A 64 -3.59 1.68 -0.29
C ILE A 64 -3.31 1.23 -1.72
N GLU A 65 -4.34 0.72 -2.41
CA GLU A 65 -4.21 0.29 -3.80
C GLU A 65 -3.80 1.44 -4.72
N TRP A 66 -4.44 2.60 -4.57
CA TRP A 66 -4.10 3.80 -5.32
C TRP A 66 -2.65 4.23 -5.07
N MET A 67 -2.19 4.22 -3.81
CA MET A 67 -0.79 4.54 -3.47
C MET A 67 0.19 3.56 -4.14
N ILE A 68 -0.11 2.26 -4.13
CA ILE A 68 0.75 1.24 -4.77
C ILE A 68 0.82 1.48 -6.29
N ARG A 69 -0.33 1.66 -6.95
CA ARG A 69 -0.39 1.85 -8.40
C ARG A 69 0.33 3.13 -8.82
N HIS A 70 -0.05 4.26 -8.23
CA HIS A 70 0.43 5.57 -8.68
C HIS A 70 1.93 5.78 -8.42
N TYR A 71 2.46 5.31 -7.29
CA TYR A 71 3.85 5.59 -6.91
C TYR A 71 4.84 4.51 -7.34
N PHE A 72 4.38 3.29 -7.62
CA PHE A 72 5.28 2.16 -7.85
C PHE A 72 5.03 1.34 -9.12
N THR A 73 3.85 1.44 -9.77
CA THR A 73 3.60 0.80 -11.07
C THR A 73 3.67 1.79 -12.23
N ASP A 74 3.33 3.07 -12.04
CA ASP A 74 3.39 4.10 -13.09
C ASP A 74 4.81 4.59 -13.44
N THR A 75 5.83 4.15 -12.69
CA THR A 75 7.24 4.53 -12.93
C THR A 75 7.88 3.85 -14.15
N LYS A 76 7.09 3.24 -15.05
CA LYS A 76 7.53 2.70 -16.34
C LYS A 76 7.10 3.53 -17.55
N LYS A 77 6.68 4.80 -17.38
CA LYS A 77 6.36 5.71 -18.50
C LYS A 77 7.36 6.83 -18.78
N GLU A 78 8.53 6.82 -18.16
CA GLU A 78 9.61 7.74 -18.52
C GLU A 78 10.92 6.97 -18.74
N GLN A 79 11.08 6.43 -19.96
CA GLN A 79 12.29 6.48 -20.79
C GLN A 79 12.05 5.76 -22.12
#